data_AF-A0A7C1V9U2-F1
#
_entry.id   AF-A0A7C1V9U2-F1
#
_cell.length_a   1.000
_cell.length_b   1.000
_cell.length_c   1.000
_cell.angle_alpha   90.00
_cell.angle_beta   90.00
_cell.angle_gamma   90.00
#
_symmetry.space_group_name_H-M   'P 1'
#
loop_
_entity.id
_entity.type
_entity.pdbx_description
1 polymer ?
#
loop_
_entity_poly.entity_id
_entity_poly.type
_entity_poly.pdbx_seq_one_letter_code
_entity_poly.pdbx_strand_id
1 'polypeptide(L)'
;MGAVEKVMVGWRLNNLIGPLNFTTNDERGFLIDGYESPPTFMTNYCHRYYQNFMEELGYRKLEDLHAYTWKIGHAFPERFETMSERVSGNPGISIRKFRREEMKTEMKTVQNIYNQSFQGLRGFVPLNKDEVKQMAGGVRILADYDIILFGE
;
A
#
# COMPACT_ATOMS: atom_id res chain seq x y z
N MET A 1 32.45 2.67 -8.41
CA MET A 1 31.29 1.92 -8.94
C MET A 1 30.97 0.81 -7.96
N GLY A 2 29.81 0.87 -7.30
CA GLY A 2 29.41 -0.11 -6.29
C GLY A 2 29.03 -1.46 -6.88
N ALA A 3 28.65 -2.41 -6.02
CA ALA A 3 28.33 -3.77 -6.45
C ALA A 3 27.06 -3.84 -7.32
N VAL A 4 26.04 -3.03 -6.99
CA VAL A 4 24.76 -3.03 -7.70
C VAL A 4 24.90 -2.43 -9.10
N GLU A 5 25.68 -1.36 -9.23
CA GLU A 5 25.92 -0.69 -10.52
C GLU A 5 26.65 -1.62 -11.50
N LYS A 6 27.50 -2.53 -11.02
CA LYS A 6 28.12 -3.56 -11.85
C LYS A 6 27.10 -4.56 -12.40
N VAL A 7 26.13 -4.98 -11.58
CA VAL A 7 25.04 -5.88 -12.01
C VAL A 7 24.18 -5.19 -13.06
N MET A 8 23.85 -3.92 -12.86
CA MET A 8 23.07 -3.14 -13.83
C MET A 8 23.71 -3.09 -15.21
N VAL A 9 25.03 -2.84 -15.28
CA VAL A 9 25.77 -2.85 -16.55
C VAL A 9 25.67 -4.21 -17.24
N GLY A 10 25.82 -5.30 -16.48
CA GLY A 10 25.67 -6.66 -17.03
C GLY A 10 24.28 -6.94 -17.59
N TRP A 11 23.23 -6.40 -16.94
CA TRP A 11 21.84 -6.59 -17.33
C TRP A 11 21.33 -5.52 -18.32
N ARG A 12 22.22 -4.60 -18.75
CA ARG A 12 21.88 -3.46 -19.64
C ARG A 12 20.74 -2.60 -19.09
N LEU A 13 20.72 -2.40 -17.77
CA LEU A 13 19.76 -1.55 -17.09
C LEU A 13 20.31 -0.12 -16.99
N ASN A 14 19.44 0.86 -17.21
CA ASN A 14 19.82 2.29 -17.19
C ASN A 14 19.37 3.03 -15.92
N ASN A 15 18.44 2.44 -15.15
CA ASN A 15 17.86 3.06 -13.97
C ASN A 15 17.84 2.07 -12.81
N LEU A 16 18.12 2.57 -11.60
CA LEU A 16 17.92 1.85 -10.34
C LEU A 16 16.84 2.57 -9.55
N ILE A 17 15.90 1.82 -9.00
CA ILE A 17 14.87 2.33 -8.09
C ILE A 17 14.93 1.48 -6.83
N GLY A 18 14.99 2.13 -5.67
CA GLY A 18 15.06 1.48 -4.38
C GLY A 18 15.16 2.49 -3.24
N PRO A 19 15.11 2.03 -1.99
CA PRO A 19 14.93 0.64 -1.58
C PRO A 19 13.48 0.18 -1.79
N LEU A 20 13.32 -1.07 -2.21
CA LEU A 20 12.03 -1.72 -2.45
C LEU A 20 12.08 -3.13 -1.85
N ASN A 21 10.99 -3.53 -1.21
CA ASN A 21 10.70 -4.94 -0.95
C ASN A 21 10.15 -5.62 -2.21
N PHE A 22 9.77 -6.90 -2.11
CA PHE A 22 9.31 -7.69 -3.26
C PHE A 22 8.07 -7.10 -3.95
N THR A 23 7.23 -6.39 -3.21
CA THR A 23 6.05 -5.72 -3.73
C THR A 23 6.03 -4.25 -3.34
N THR A 24 5.27 -3.43 -4.08
CA THR A 24 5.02 -2.03 -3.72
C THR A 24 4.02 -1.85 -2.58
N ASN A 25 3.41 -2.94 -2.09
CA ASN A 25 2.58 -2.95 -0.87
C ASN A 25 3.40 -3.07 0.41
N ASP A 26 4.58 -3.68 0.29
CA ASP A 26 5.50 -3.81 1.41
C ASP A 26 6.26 -2.50 1.60
N GLU A 27 7.10 -2.44 2.63
CA GLU A 27 7.83 -1.23 2.94
C GLU A 27 8.78 -0.82 1.80
N ARG A 28 8.74 0.46 1.45
CA ARG A 28 9.56 1.04 0.38
C ARG A 28 10.01 2.44 0.74
N GLY A 29 11.13 2.85 0.15
CA GLY A 29 11.74 4.15 0.41
C GLY A 29 12.43 4.24 1.78
N PHE A 30 12.94 5.43 2.09
CA PHE A 30 13.53 5.76 3.37
C PHE A 30 12.61 6.71 4.14
N LEU A 31 12.66 6.64 5.47
CA LEU A 31 12.16 7.72 6.30
C LEU A 31 13.06 8.93 6.08
N ILE A 32 12.48 10.07 5.70
CA ILE A 32 13.20 11.33 5.50
C ILE A 32 12.71 12.45 6.42
N ASP A 33 11.50 12.29 6.98
CA ASP A 33 10.84 13.21 7.90
C ASP A 33 9.92 12.43 8.86
N GLY A 34 9.60 12.99 10.03
CA GLY A 34 8.69 12.37 11.02
C GLY A 34 9.36 11.46 12.07
N TYR A 35 10.66 11.63 12.30
CA TYR A 35 11.48 10.91 13.29
C TYR A 35 11.09 11.12 14.76
N GLU A 36 10.19 12.06 15.01
CA GLU A 36 9.62 12.39 16.31
C GLU A 36 8.49 11.42 16.67
N SER A 37 7.96 10.69 15.68
CA SER A 37 6.96 9.63 15.88
C SER A 37 7.65 8.28 16.09
N PRO A 38 7.08 7.39 16.92
CA PRO A 38 7.61 6.03 17.05
C PRO A 38 7.44 5.24 15.74
N PRO A 39 8.25 4.19 15.51
CA PRO A 39 8.06 3.30 14.36
C PRO A 39 6.66 2.69 14.35
N THR A 40 6.02 2.68 13.17
CA THR A 40 4.71 2.06 12.98
C THR A 40 4.81 0.78 12.17
N PHE A 41 3.85 -0.13 12.37
CA PHE A 41 3.79 -1.38 11.62
C PHE A 41 3.70 -1.12 10.12
N MET A 42 4.41 -1.92 9.31
CA MET A 42 4.45 -1.78 7.84
C MET A 42 4.95 -0.43 7.32
N THR A 43 5.85 0.22 8.07
CA THR A 43 6.51 1.47 7.62
C THR A 43 8.02 1.37 7.85
N ASN A 44 8.81 1.86 6.89
CA ASN A 44 10.27 1.90 7.05
C ASN A 44 10.68 2.94 8.08
N TYR A 45 11.57 2.55 9.00
CA TYR A 45 12.13 3.44 10.02
C TYR A 45 13.66 3.33 10.04
N CYS A 46 14.32 4.00 9.09
CA CYS A 46 15.77 4.01 8.93
C CYS A 46 16.41 5.26 9.55
N HIS A 47 17.71 5.21 9.87
CA HIS A 47 18.43 6.38 10.41
C HIS A 47 18.47 7.57 9.44
N ARG A 48 18.43 8.80 9.99
CA ARG A 48 18.44 10.08 9.26
C ARG A 48 19.55 10.18 8.20
N TYR A 49 20.72 9.61 8.48
CA TYR A 49 21.88 9.71 7.59
C TYR A 49 21.78 8.86 6.32
N TYR A 50 20.79 7.94 6.20
CA TYR A 50 20.65 7.09 5.02
C TYR A 50 20.35 7.90 3.76
N GLN A 51 19.53 8.96 3.88
CA GLN A 51 19.25 9.87 2.77
C GLN A 51 20.55 10.49 2.23
N ASN A 52 21.38 11.04 3.13
CA ASN A 52 22.63 11.70 2.76
C ASN A 52 23.58 10.75 2.03
N PHE A 53 23.72 9.50 2.50
CA PHE A 53 24.55 8.51 1.82
C PHE A 53 24.07 8.20 0.40
N MET A 54 22.75 8.16 0.17
CA MET A 54 22.22 7.90 -1.17
C MET A 54 22.44 9.10 -2.09
N GLU A 55 22.28 10.31 -1.58
CA GLU A 55 22.56 11.55 -2.33
C GLU A 55 24.05 11.68 -2.67
N GLU A 56 24.95 11.35 -1.74
CA GLU A 56 26.41 11.32 -1.98
C GLU A 56 26.82 10.30 -3.04
N LEU A 57 26.10 9.19 -3.14
CA LEU A 57 26.27 8.19 -4.21
C LEU A 57 25.68 8.62 -5.56
N GLY A 58 25.03 9.78 -5.63
CA GLY A 58 24.45 10.35 -6.85
C GLY A 58 23.01 9.92 -7.13
N TYR A 59 22.37 9.18 -6.21
CA TYR A 59 20.94 8.88 -6.30
C TYR A 59 20.10 10.12 -5.98
N ARG A 60 18.87 10.13 -6.48
CA ARG A 60 17.93 11.25 -6.31
C ARG A 60 16.58 10.76 -5.86
N LYS A 61 15.87 11.59 -5.11
CA LYS A 61 14.50 11.33 -4.69
C LYS A 61 13.60 11.10 -5.91
N LEU A 62 12.81 10.03 -5.87
CA LEU A 62 11.89 9.67 -6.95
C LEU A 62 10.44 10.09 -6.65
N GLU A 63 9.94 9.75 -5.46
CA GLU A 63 8.57 10.05 -5.03
C GLU A 63 8.51 10.23 -3.50
N ASP A 64 7.45 10.89 -3.02
CA ASP A 64 7.16 11.06 -1.59
C ASP A 64 6.06 10.08 -1.17
N LEU A 65 6.23 9.44 -0.02
CA LEU A 65 5.27 8.52 0.59
C LEU A 65 4.81 9.10 1.92
N HIS A 66 3.55 9.51 1.99
CA HIS A 66 2.99 10.14 3.18
C HIS A 66 2.34 9.10 4.10
N ALA A 67 2.78 9.08 5.36
CA ALA A 67 2.10 8.37 6.43
C ALA A 67 1.20 9.35 7.20
N TYR A 68 -0.04 8.93 7.48
CA TYR A 68 -1.01 9.72 8.23
C TYR A 68 -1.41 8.96 9.49
N THR A 69 -1.49 9.68 10.62
CA THR A 69 -2.05 9.14 11.86
C THR A 69 -3.43 9.71 12.10
N TRP A 70 -4.39 8.84 12.40
CA TRP A 70 -5.73 9.23 12.79
C TRP A 70 -6.05 8.70 14.19
N LYS A 71 -6.55 9.57 15.07
CA LYS A 71 -6.97 9.19 16.42
C LYS A 71 -8.44 8.79 16.41
N ILE A 72 -8.75 7.60 16.90
CA ILE A 72 -10.12 7.11 17.06
C ILE A 72 -10.88 8.07 18.00
N GLY A 73 -12.12 8.41 17.63
CA GLY A 73 -12.98 9.32 18.39
C GLY A 73 -12.93 10.79 17.96
N HIS A 74 -12.01 11.16 17.06
CA HIS A 74 -12.08 12.47 16.40
C HIS A 74 -13.18 12.47 15.33
N ALA A 75 -13.95 13.55 15.26
CA ALA A 75 -14.95 13.75 14.22
C ALA A 75 -14.30 13.78 12.84
N PHE A 76 -14.99 13.23 11.84
CA PHE A 76 -14.55 13.35 10.46
C PHE A 76 -14.69 14.82 10.02
N PRO A 77 -13.75 15.35 9.21
CA PRO A 77 -13.93 16.65 8.58
C PRO A 77 -15.22 16.67 7.75
N GLU A 78 -15.96 17.77 7.76
CA GLU A 78 -17.27 17.95 7.08
C GLU A 78 -17.28 17.43 5.64
N ARG A 79 -16.17 17.62 4.89
CA ARG A 79 -16.01 17.10 3.52
C ARG A 79 -16.28 15.59 3.38
N PHE A 80 -15.94 14.80 4.40
CA PHE A 80 -16.16 13.35 4.40
C PHE A 80 -17.62 13.01 4.71
N GLU A 81 -18.29 13.78 5.56
CA GLU A 81 -19.72 13.63 5.82
C GLU A 81 -20.51 13.93 4.54
N THR A 82 -20.22 15.06 3.87
CA THR A 82 -20.84 15.41 2.58
C THR A 82 -20.60 14.33 1.52
N MET A 83 -19.40 13.77 1.45
CA MET A 83 -19.09 12.69 0.52
C MET A 83 -19.87 11.41 0.87
N SER A 84 -19.95 11.07 2.16
CA SER A 84 -20.69 9.91 2.65
C SER A 84 -22.18 10.01 2.30
N GLU A 85 -22.80 11.17 2.51
CA GLU A 85 -24.20 11.43 2.12
C GLU A 85 -24.41 11.29 0.62
N ARG A 86 -23.50 11.85 -0.19
CA ARG A 86 -23.57 11.76 -1.65
C ARG A 86 -23.46 10.32 -2.15
N VAL A 87 -22.55 9.53 -1.59
CA VAL A 87 -22.37 8.11 -1.95
C VAL A 87 -23.58 7.30 -1.51
N SER A 88 -24.07 7.53 -0.28
CA SER A 88 -25.22 6.81 0.28
C SER A 88 -26.54 7.14 -0.45
N GLY A 89 -26.66 8.34 -1.00
CA GLY A 89 -27.81 8.75 -1.81
C GLY A 89 -27.78 8.27 -3.25
N ASN A 90 -26.69 7.63 -3.71
CA ASN A 90 -26.59 7.12 -5.08
C ASN A 90 -27.26 5.73 -5.19
N PRO A 91 -28.38 5.58 -5.90
CA PRO A 91 -29.08 4.29 -6.02
C PRO A 91 -28.28 3.25 -6.81
N GLY A 92 -27.23 3.65 -7.52
CA GLY A 92 -26.32 2.75 -8.24
C GLY A 92 -25.16 2.24 -7.40
N ILE A 93 -25.08 2.57 -6.10
CA ILE A 93 -24.04 2.07 -5.19
C ILE A 93 -24.73 1.39 -4.01
N SER A 94 -24.32 0.16 -3.72
CA SER A 94 -24.75 -0.61 -2.57
C SER A 94 -23.55 -0.98 -1.70
N ILE A 95 -23.71 -0.87 -0.39
CA ILE A 95 -22.67 -1.24 0.58
C ILE A 95 -23.09 -2.56 1.22
N ARG A 96 -22.24 -3.58 1.13
CA ARG A 96 -22.46 -4.88 1.77
C ARG A 96 -21.25 -5.35 2.55
N LYS A 97 -21.50 -6.15 3.59
CA LYS A 97 -20.45 -6.82 4.37
C LYS A 97 -19.85 -8.00 3.60
N PHE A 98 -18.62 -8.34 3.95
CA PHE A 98 -17.94 -9.56 3.51
C PHE A 98 -18.67 -10.82 3.99
N ARG A 99 -18.97 -11.75 3.08
CA ARG A 99 -19.61 -13.02 3.42
C ARG A 99 -18.58 -14.11 3.66
N ARG A 100 -18.37 -14.45 4.93
CA ARG A 100 -17.39 -15.48 5.36
C ARG A 100 -17.61 -16.84 4.67
N GLU A 101 -18.86 -17.25 4.50
CA GLU A 101 -19.21 -18.51 3.84
C GLU A 101 -18.80 -18.56 2.36
N GLU A 102 -18.69 -17.39 1.73
CA GLU A 102 -18.31 -17.21 0.34
C GLU A 102 -16.85 -16.76 0.17
N MET A 103 -15.97 -17.08 1.13
CA MET A 103 -14.56 -16.64 1.18
C MET A 103 -13.84 -16.65 -0.18
N LYS A 104 -13.99 -17.74 -0.95
CA LYS A 104 -13.32 -17.87 -2.26
C LYS A 104 -13.82 -16.85 -3.29
N THR A 105 -15.11 -16.55 -3.28
CA THR A 105 -15.72 -15.55 -4.16
C THR A 105 -15.33 -14.15 -3.69
N GLU A 106 -15.42 -13.88 -2.39
CA GLU A 106 -15.07 -12.57 -1.83
C GLU A 106 -13.59 -12.23 -2.08
N MET A 107 -12.67 -13.17 -1.91
CA MET A 107 -11.25 -12.94 -2.18
C MET A 107 -10.97 -12.68 -3.66
N LYS A 108 -11.76 -13.23 -4.59
CA LYS A 108 -11.68 -12.87 -6.01
C LYS A 108 -12.17 -11.44 -6.25
N THR A 109 -13.25 -11.04 -5.57
CA THR A 109 -13.76 -9.67 -5.62
C THR A 109 -12.71 -8.68 -5.10
N VAL A 110 -12.08 -8.98 -3.95
CA VAL A 110 -10.96 -8.20 -3.40
C VAL A 110 -9.83 -8.09 -4.43
N GLN A 111 -9.39 -9.22 -5.00
CA GLN A 111 -8.33 -9.23 -6.03
C GLN A 111 -8.68 -8.32 -7.21
N ASN A 112 -9.93 -8.39 -7.70
CA ASN A 112 -10.37 -7.61 -8.85
C ASN A 112 -10.38 -6.10 -8.53
N ILE A 113 -10.99 -5.71 -7.41
CA ILE A 113 -11.04 -4.31 -6.96
C ILE A 113 -9.63 -3.77 -6.76
N TYR A 114 -8.78 -4.55 -6.10
CA TYR A 114 -7.39 -4.19 -5.83
C TYR A 114 -6.61 -3.99 -7.14
N ASN A 115 -6.64 -4.96 -8.06
CA ASN A 115 -5.92 -4.84 -9.32
C ASN A 115 -6.42 -3.68 -10.19
N GLN A 116 -7.74 -3.44 -10.22
CA GLN A 116 -8.31 -2.33 -10.99
C GLN A 116 -7.98 -0.96 -10.40
N SER A 117 -7.93 -0.85 -9.07
CA SER A 117 -7.70 0.42 -8.37
C SER A 117 -6.23 0.85 -8.42
N PHE A 118 -5.32 -0.12 -8.33
CA PHE A 118 -3.89 0.14 -8.16
C PHE A 118 -3.06 0.00 -9.45
N GLN A 119 -3.65 -0.46 -10.57
CA GLN A 119 -2.95 -0.61 -11.87
C GLN A 119 -2.24 0.66 -12.38
N GLY A 120 -2.72 1.84 -11.99
CA GLY A 120 -2.12 3.12 -12.38
C GLY A 120 -0.89 3.51 -11.55
N LEU A 121 -0.59 2.80 -10.46
CA LEU A 121 0.53 3.12 -9.60
C LEU A 121 1.86 2.61 -10.18
N ARG A 122 2.91 3.41 -9.98
CA ARG A 122 4.27 3.06 -10.39
C ARG A 122 4.75 1.82 -9.63
N GLY A 123 5.32 0.86 -10.36
CA GLY A 123 5.84 -0.37 -9.76
C GLY A 123 4.74 -1.30 -9.24
N PHE A 124 3.49 -1.07 -9.62
CA PHE A 124 2.41 -1.97 -9.32
C PHE A 124 2.60 -3.30 -10.03
N VAL A 125 2.50 -4.39 -9.27
CA VAL A 125 2.45 -5.75 -9.80
C VAL A 125 1.08 -6.31 -9.44
N PRO A 126 0.27 -6.73 -10.43
CA PRO A 126 -1.05 -7.30 -10.15
C PRO A 126 -0.96 -8.52 -9.24
N LEU A 127 -1.82 -8.58 -8.23
CA LEU A 127 -1.91 -9.73 -7.35
C LEU A 127 -2.30 -10.96 -8.16
N ASN A 128 -1.52 -12.02 -8.02
CA ASN A 128 -1.78 -13.31 -8.64
C ASN A 128 -2.62 -14.23 -7.75
N LYS A 129 -3.04 -15.38 -8.28
CA LYS A 129 -3.94 -16.31 -7.57
C LYS A 129 -3.32 -16.92 -6.31
N ASP A 130 -2.01 -17.16 -6.32
CA ASP A 130 -1.31 -17.79 -5.20
C ASP A 130 -1.12 -16.79 -4.05
N GLU A 131 -0.80 -15.54 -4.37
CA GLU A 131 -0.74 -14.44 -3.40
C GLU A 131 -2.11 -14.22 -2.72
N VAL A 132 -3.18 -14.19 -3.50
CA VAL A 132 -4.55 -14.06 -2.96
C VAL A 132 -4.92 -15.24 -2.06
N LYS A 133 -4.50 -16.45 -2.42
CA LYS A 133 -4.71 -17.64 -1.59
C LYS A 133 -3.94 -17.54 -0.26
N GLN A 134 -2.72 -17.02 -0.29
CA GLN A 134 -1.93 -16.76 0.91
C GLN A 134 -2.60 -15.69 1.80
N MET A 135 -3.02 -14.58 1.21
CA MET A 135 -3.74 -13.50 1.92
C MET A 135 -5.04 -14.00 2.55
N ALA A 136 -5.80 -14.83 1.85
CA ALA A 136 -7.04 -15.42 2.37
C ALA A 136 -6.81 -16.21 3.66
N GLY A 137 -5.65 -16.87 3.80
CA GLY A 137 -5.27 -17.57 5.04
C GLY A 137 -5.15 -16.62 6.24
N GLY A 138 -4.53 -15.45 6.04
CA GLY A 138 -4.40 -14.41 7.06
C GLY A 138 -5.73 -13.76 7.42
N VAL A 139 -6.52 -13.37 6.42
CA VAL A 139 -7.88 -12.82 6.61
C VAL A 139 -8.73 -13.78 7.44
N ARG A 140 -8.63 -15.09 7.18
CA ARG A 140 -9.41 -16.09 7.92
C ARG A 140 -9.16 -16.07 9.43
N ILE A 141 -7.93 -15.76 9.84
CA ILE A 141 -7.46 -15.88 11.23
C ILE A 141 -7.58 -14.56 11.98
N LEU A 142 -7.27 -13.44 11.32
CA LEU A 142 -7.07 -12.15 11.99
C LEU A 142 -8.13 -11.09 11.66
N ALA A 143 -8.91 -11.26 10.60
CA ALA A 143 -9.80 -10.20 10.16
C ALA A 143 -11.10 -10.15 10.98
N ASP A 144 -11.50 -8.94 11.33
CA ASP A 144 -12.86 -8.63 11.73
C ASP A 144 -13.71 -8.42 10.46
N TYR A 145 -14.63 -9.33 10.20
CA TYR A 145 -15.46 -9.31 8.99
C TYR A 145 -16.53 -8.21 9.02
N ASP A 146 -16.88 -7.68 10.21
CA ASP A 146 -17.91 -6.65 10.32
C ASP A 146 -17.45 -5.30 9.77
N ILE A 147 -16.14 -5.11 9.63
CA ILE A 147 -15.52 -3.90 9.09
C ILE A 147 -15.02 -4.06 7.64
N ILE A 148 -15.19 -5.25 7.04
CA ILE A 148 -14.88 -5.46 5.61
C ILE A 148 -16.14 -5.19 4.80
N LEU A 149 -16.15 -4.04 4.12
CA LEU A 149 -17.28 -3.56 3.33
C LEU A 149 -16.90 -3.46 1.86
N PHE A 150 -17.80 -3.92 0.98
CA PHE A 150 -17.73 -3.71 -0.46
C PHE A 150 -18.74 -2.67 -0.87
N GLY A 151 -18.29 -1.68 -1.64
CA GLY A 151 -19.16 -0.80 -2.43
C GLY A 151 -19.25 -1.35 -3.85
N GLU A 152 -20.44 -1.75 -4.27
CA GLU A 152 -20.73 -2.32 -5.60
C GLU A 152 -21.88 -1.58 -6.30
#